data_AF-A0A6L4AII7-F1
#
_entry.id   AF-A0A6L4AII7-F1
#
_cell.length_a   1.000
_cell.length_b   1.000
_cell.length_c   1.000
_cell.angle_alpha   90.00
_cell.angle_beta   90.00
_cell.angle_gamma   90.00
#
_symmetry.space_group_name_H-M   'P 1'
#
loop_
_entity.id
_entity.type
_entity.pdbx_description
1 polymer ?
#
loop_
_entity_poly.entity_id
_entity_poly.type
_entity_poly.pdbx_seq_one_letter_code
_entity_poly.pdbx_strand_id
1 'polypeptide(L)'
;MKYARAYSSKLMSPGEAVQLIKSDDWVDYACFLATPITLDKELAKRVGELENVKVRSLGFPGLAAVAKADPEGRSFTYNSWHFTGADRKLHDQKACNYIPLCYHEGPGYYEKEDITTDVMLLRTTPMDNKGFFNFGVSNSFTRAQIKAAKKVIVEVNENMPYCYGGYEEQVHISEIDAVVESGNEDMFC
;
A
#
# COMPACT_ATOMS: atom_id res chain seq x y z
N MET A 1 3.08 27.79 -0.26
CA MET A 1 4.02 26.69 0.09
C MET A 1 4.71 26.19 -1.18
N LYS A 2 6.01 25.92 -1.14
CA LYS A 2 6.86 25.57 -2.32
C LYS A 2 6.31 24.38 -3.14
N TYR A 3 5.64 23.44 -2.49
CA TYR A 3 5.18 22.18 -3.10
C TYR A 3 3.67 22.10 -3.33
N ALA A 4 2.91 23.16 -3.03
CA ALA A 4 1.44 23.15 -3.15
C ALA A 4 0.98 22.79 -4.56
N ARG A 5 1.63 23.34 -5.59
CA ARG A 5 1.28 23.04 -7.00
C ARG A 5 1.54 21.57 -7.36
N ALA A 6 2.64 20.99 -6.88
CA ALA A 6 2.98 19.59 -7.13
C ALA A 6 2.00 18.64 -6.44
N TYR A 7 1.58 18.98 -5.22
CA TYR A 7 0.53 18.27 -4.50
C TYR A 7 -0.79 18.32 -5.25
N SER A 8 -1.29 19.52 -5.59
CA SER A 8 -2.56 19.69 -6.30
C SER A 8 -2.59 19.01 -7.66
N SER A 9 -1.46 18.90 -8.37
CA SER A 9 -1.40 18.19 -9.66
C SER A 9 -1.48 16.66 -9.55
N LYS A 10 -1.21 16.12 -8.36
CA LYS A 10 -1.20 14.67 -8.08
C LYS A 10 -2.38 14.22 -7.23
N LEU A 11 -3.12 15.18 -6.66
CA LEU A 11 -4.32 14.92 -5.88
C LEU A 11 -5.43 14.38 -6.79
N MET A 12 -6.00 13.25 -6.40
CA MET A 12 -7.11 12.62 -7.10
C MET A 12 -8.03 11.90 -6.11
N SER A 13 -9.24 11.56 -6.55
CA SER A 13 -10.12 10.75 -5.72
C SER A 13 -9.58 9.33 -5.54
N PRO A 14 -9.95 8.63 -4.46
CA PRO A 14 -9.58 7.23 -4.26
C PRO A 14 -9.90 6.33 -5.47
N GLY A 15 -11.09 6.50 -6.07
CA GLY A 15 -11.53 5.74 -7.23
C GLY A 15 -10.72 6.01 -8.48
N GLU A 16 -10.29 7.25 -8.72
CA GLU A 16 -9.40 7.62 -9.83
C GLU A 16 -7.99 7.05 -9.63
N ALA A 17 -7.47 7.09 -8.39
CA ALA A 17 -6.14 6.56 -8.09
C ALA A 17 -6.01 5.07 -8.38
N VAL A 18 -7.01 4.27 -7.98
CA VAL A 18 -6.98 2.82 -8.25
C VAL A 18 -7.11 2.49 -9.74
N GLN A 19 -7.49 3.43 -10.61
CA GLN A 19 -7.45 3.25 -12.07
C GLN A 19 -6.01 3.19 -12.62
N LEU A 20 -5.01 3.64 -11.86
CA LEU A 20 -3.61 3.53 -12.27
C LEU A 20 -3.08 2.09 -12.24
N ILE A 21 -3.79 1.19 -11.53
CA ILE A 21 -3.55 -0.25 -11.46
C ILE A 21 -4.22 -0.93 -12.66
N LYS A 22 -3.51 -1.82 -13.32
CA LYS A 22 -3.92 -2.56 -14.52
C LYS A 22 -3.84 -4.07 -14.29
N SER A 23 -4.47 -4.83 -15.18
CA SER A 23 -4.32 -6.29 -15.19
C SER A 23 -2.84 -6.66 -15.27
N ASP A 24 -2.49 -7.80 -14.68
CA ASP A 24 -1.11 -8.31 -14.56
C ASP A 24 -0.18 -7.51 -13.63
N ASP A 25 -0.62 -6.44 -12.97
CA ASP A 25 0.22 -5.71 -12.02
C ASP A 25 0.55 -6.53 -10.76
N TRP A 26 1.74 -6.30 -10.21
CA TRP A 26 2.06 -6.51 -8.79
C TRP A 26 1.79 -5.23 -8.00
N VAL A 27 0.87 -5.32 -7.04
CA VAL A 27 0.48 -4.23 -6.16
C VAL A 27 0.98 -4.50 -4.76
N ASP A 28 1.91 -3.68 -4.28
CA ASP A 28 2.37 -3.72 -2.90
C ASP A 28 1.57 -2.81 -2.01
N TYR A 29 1.26 -3.32 -0.83
CA TYR A 29 0.78 -2.53 0.30
C TYR A 29 1.95 -2.29 1.27
N ALA A 30 2.00 -1.09 1.85
CA ALA A 30 2.85 -0.85 3.01
C ALA A 30 2.42 -1.73 4.20
N CYS A 31 3.36 -1.94 5.12
CA CYS A 31 3.19 -2.89 6.21
C CYS A 31 2.27 -2.36 7.32
N PHE A 32 1.60 -3.28 8.02
CA PHE A 32 0.86 -3.02 9.25
C PHE A 32 -0.11 -1.83 9.11
N LEU A 33 0.04 -0.81 9.97
CA LEU A 33 -0.85 0.35 10.02
C LEU A 33 -0.57 1.37 8.91
N ALA A 34 0.49 1.21 8.12
CA ALA A 34 0.68 1.99 6.90
C ALA A 34 0.03 1.35 5.67
N THR A 35 -0.62 0.18 5.79
CA THR A 35 -1.40 -0.36 4.66
C THR A 35 -2.48 0.64 4.22
N PRO A 36 -2.80 0.74 2.92
CA PRO A 36 -3.94 1.53 2.47
C PRO A 36 -5.26 0.89 2.92
N ILE A 37 -6.18 1.69 3.47
CA ILE A 37 -7.52 1.20 3.85
C ILE A 37 -8.58 1.71 2.89
N THR A 38 -8.50 2.99 2.52
CA THR A 38 -9.42 3.57 1.54
C THR A 38 -9.13 3.01 0.14
N LEU A 39 -7.86 3.01 -0.27
CA LEU A 39 -7.51 2.50 -1.61
C LEU A 39 -7.76 0.99 -1.75
N ASP A 40 -7.58 0.20 -0.70
CA ASP A 40 -7.91 -1.24 -0.71
C ASP A 40 -9.41 -1.47 -0.94
N LYS A 41 -10.27 -0.70 -0.26
CA LYS A 41 -11.73 -0.75 -0.46
C LYS A 41 -12.14 -0.33 -1.88
N GLU A 42 -11.51 0.71 -2.43
CA GLU A 42 -11.80 1.13 -3.81
C GLU A 42 -11.29 0.13 -4.84
N LEU A 43 -10.10 -0.44 -4.65
CA LEU A 43 -9.55 -1.46 -5.52
C LEU A 43 -10.44 -2.71 -5.55
N ALA A 44 -11.00 -3.10 -4.40
CA ALA A 44 -11.95 -4.19 -4.28
C ALA A 44 -13.25 -3.99 -5.08
N LYS A 45 -13.61 -2.74 -5.44
CA LYS A 45 -14.78 -2.50 -6.32
C LYS A 45 -14.50 -2.83 -7.78
N ARG A 46 -13.23 -3.04 -8.16
CA ARG A 46 -12.80 -3.39 -9.52
C ARG A 46 -12.73 -4.90 -9.78
N VAL A 47 -13.31 -5.72 -8.88
CA VAL A 47 -13.50 -7.15 -9.12
C VAL A 47 -14.36 -7.37 -10.36
N GLY A 48 -13.90 -8.24 -11.27
CA GLY A 48 -14.50 -8.49 -12.57
C GLY A 48 -14.09 -7.50 -13.67
N GLU A 49 -13.40 -6.40 -13.33
CA GLU A 49 -12.81 -5.47 -14.31
C GLU A 49 -11.34 -5.79 -14.59
N LEU A 50 -10.60 -6.21 -13.55
CA LEU A 50 -9.18 -6.55 -13.61
C LEU A 50 -8.98 -8.06 -13.67
N GLU A 51 -7.85 -8.49 -14.21
CA GLU A 51 -7.43 -9.88 -14.28
C GLU A 51 -5.98 -10.02 -13.80
N ASN A 52 -5.68 -11.10 -13.07
CA ASN A 52 -4.32 -11.45 -12.65
C ASN A 52 -3.54 -10.33 -11.92
N VAL A 53 -4.22 -9.57 -11.06
CA VAL A 53 -3.57 -8.58 -10.20
C VAL A 53 -3.12 -9.26 -8.92
N LYS A 54 -1.82 -9.19 -8.61
CA LYS A 54 -1.27 -9.81 -7.41
C LYS A 54 -1.11 -8.73 -6.36
N VAL A 55 -1.86 -8.83 -5.29
CA VAL A 55 -1.73 -7.93 -4.14
C VAL A 55 -0.81 -8.60 -3.13
N ARG A 56 0.18 -7.86 -2.64
CA ARG A 56 1.11 -8.32 -1.62
C ARG A 56 1.07 -7.40 -0.42
N SER A 57 0.83 -7.99 0.74
CA SER A 57 0.72 -7.28 2.02
C SER A 57 1.51 -7.97 3.13
N LEU A 58 1.69 -7.28 4.23
CA LEU A 58 2.31 -7.80 5.44
C LEU A 58 1.61 -7.22 6.66
N GLY A 59 0.97 -8.09 7.44
CA GLY A 59 0.34 -7.68 8.69
C GLY A 59 -0.88 -6.76 8.50
N PHE A 60 -1.69 -6.98 7.45
CA PHE A 60 -2.88 -6.16 7.18
C PHE A 60 -3.82 -6.11 8.41
N PRO A 61 -4.25 -4.92 8.88
CA PRO A 61 -5.15 -4.79 10.01
C PRO A 61 -6.58 -5.12 9.56
N GLY A 62 -7.10 -6.23 10.05
CA GLY A 62 -8.43 -6.71 9.68
C GLY A 62 -8.44 -7.52 8.38
N LEU A 63 -9.59 -7.58 7.70
CA LEU A 63 -9.77 -8.33 6.46
C LEU A 63 -9.53 -7.41 5.27
N ALA A 64 -8.55 -7.73 4.42
CA ALA A 64 -8.33 -7.03 3.16
C ALA A 64 -9.60 -7.09 2.30
N ALA A 65 -10.07 -5.93 1.85
CA ALA A 65 -11.29 -5.80 1.07
C ALA A 65 -11.15 -6.51 -0.28
N VAL A 66 -9.98 -6.45 -0.92
CA VAL A 66 -9.72 -7.16 -2.19
C VAL A 66 -9.90 -8.68 -2.04
N ALA A 67 -9.37 -9.27 -0.97
CA ALA A 67 -9.49 -10.70 -0.70
C ALA A 67 -10.94 -11.09 -0.33
N LYS A 68 -11.63 -10.24 0.43
CA LYS A 68 -13.02 -10.47 0.82
C LYS A 68 -13.99 -10.36 -0.36
N ALA A 69 -13.73 -9.42 -1.28
CA ALA A 69 -14.59 -9.17 -2.43
C ALA A 69 -14.40 -10.22 -3.55
N ASP A 70 -13.22 -10.85 -3.62
CA ASP A 70 -12.88 -11.84 -4.63
C ASP A 70 -12.33 -13.14 -4.01
N PRO A 71 -13.15 -13.88 -3.23
CA PRO A 71 -12.70 -15.09 -2.56
C PRO A 71 -12.30 -16.23 -3.52
N GLU A 72 -12.77 -16.17 -4.76
CA GLU A 72 -12.42 -17.12 -5.83
C GLU A 72 -11.14 -16.71 -6.59
N GLY A 73 -10.62 -15.50 -6.34
CA GLY A 73 -9.39 -14.99 -6.94
C GLY A 73 -9.47 -14.79 -8.46
N ARG A 74 -10.62 -14.36 -8.99
CA ARG A 74 -10.82 -14.15 -10.44
C ARG A 74 -10.06 -12.94 -10.96
N SER A 75 -10.02 -11.87 -10.18
CA SER A 75 -9.33 -10.62 -10.47
C SER A 75 -8.06 -10.47 -9.66
N PHE A 76 -8.11 -10.82 -8.37
CA PHE A 76 -7.04 -10.57 -7.42
C PHE A 76 -6.50 -11.84 -6.79
N THR A 77 -5.18 -11.99 -6.78
CA THR A 77 -4.50 -12.95 -5.91
C THR A 77 -3.94 -12.20 -4.71
N TYR A 78 -4.55 -12.37 -3.54
CA TYR A 78 -4.06 -11.76 -2.31
C TYR A 78 -3.00 -12.64 -1.64
N ASN A 79 -1.82 -12.07 -1.42
CA ASN A 79 -0.67 -12.74 -0.82
C ASN A 79 -0.23 -11.98 0.43
N SER A 80 -0.06 -12.69 1.54
CA SER A 80 0.46 -12.11 2.77
C SER A 80 1.81 -12.74 3.14
N TRP A 81 2.79 -11.89 3.41
CA TRP A 81 4.11 -12.26 3.92
C TRP A 81 4.11 -12.54 5.42
N HIS A 82 3.09 -12.08 6.14
CA HIS A 82 2.94 -12.33 7.56
C HIS A 82 1.47 -12.35 7.94
N PHE A 83 0.95 -13.56 8.20
CA PHE A 83 -0.45 -13.76 8.52
C PHE A 83 -0.84 -13.15 9.86
N THR A 84 -1.81 -12.24 9.83
CA THR A 84 -2.59 -11.87 11.01
C THR A 84 -3.66 -12.92 11.33
N GLY A 85 -4.43 -12.70 12.40
CA GLY A 85 -5.61 -13.51 12.68
C GLY A 85 -6.68 -13.44 11.59
N ALA A 86 -6.75 -12.33 10.85
CA ALA A 86 -7.68 -12.16 9.75
C ALA A 86 -7.18 -12.86 8.47
N ASP A 87 -5.88 -12.78 8.17
CA ASP A 87 -5.27 -13.50 7.05
C ASP A 87 -5.47 -15.01 7.17
N ARG A 88 -5.34 -15.58 8.38
CA ARG A 88 -5.62 -17.00 8.62
C ARG A 88 -7.06 -17.38 8.27
N LYS A 89 -8.03 -16.54 8.61
CA LYS A 89 -9.45 -16.78 8.24
C LYS A 89 -9.66 -16.75 6.73
N LEU A 90 -9.02 -15.81 6.04
CA LEU A 90 -9.08 -15.73 4.57
C LEU A 90 -8.39 -16.94 3.92
N HIS A 91 -7.25 -17.36 4.47
CA HIS A 91 -6.52 -18.53 4.00
C HIS A 91 -7.34 -19.82 4.14
N ASP A 92 -8.03 -20.02 5.27
CA ASP A 92 -8.93 -21.16 5.47
C ASP A 92 -10.08 -21.19 4.44
N GLN A 93 -10.42 -20.02 3.89
CA GLN A 93 -11.40 -19.83 2.81
C GLN A 93 -10.78 -19.87 1.41
N LYS A 94 -9.47 -20.14 1.30
CA LYS A 94 -8.68 -20.14 0.06
C LYS A 94 -8.59 -18.77 -0.65
N ALA A 95 -8.85 -17.69 0.09
CA ALA A 95 -8.82 -16.31 -0.42
C ALA A 95 -7.53 -15.55 -0.09
N CYS A 96 -6.56 -16.17 0.58
CA CYS A 96 -5.27 -15.57 0.93
C CYS A 96 -4.15 -16.62 0.86
N ASN A 97 -3.07 -16.30 0.15
CA ASN A 97 -1.87 -17.13 0.07
C ASN A 97 -0.83 -16.67 1.08
N TYR A 98 -0.13 -17.62 1.71
CA TYR A 98 1.06 -17.33 2.50
C TYR A 98 2.31 -17.43 1.63
N ILE A 99 3.14 -16.39 1.63
CA ILE A 99 4.49 -16.47 1.06
C ILE A 99 5.49 -16.38 2.23
N PRO A 100 6.25 -17.46 2.52
CA PRO A 100 7.19 -17.47 3.62
C PRO A 100 8.35 -16.49 3.37
N LEU A 101 8.69 -15.71 4.39
CA LEU A 101 9.76 -14.72 4.36
C LEU A 101 10.39 -14.58 5.74
N CYS A 102 11.73 -14.54 5.81
CA CYS A 102 12.40 -13.99 6.99
C CYS A 102 12.31 -12.47 6.93
N TYR A 103 11.60 -11.85 7.89
CA TYR A 103 11.18 -10.45 7.77
C TYR A 103 12.33 -9.45 7.52
N HIS A 104 13.50 -9.67 8.13
CA HIS A 104 14.67 -8.81 7.93
C HIS A 104 15.28 -8.89 6.52
N GLU A 105 14.99 -9.95 5.75
CA GLU A 105 15.44 -10.13 4.38
C GLU A 105 14.53 -9.39 3.38
N GLY A 106 13.35 -8.93 3.82
CA GLY A 106 12.35 -8.23 2.99
C GLY A 106 12.93 -7.16 2.08
N PRO A 107 13.71 -6.17 2.59
CA PRO A 107 14.36 -5.16 1.73
C PRO A 107 15.24 -5.77 0.64
N GLY A 108 15.99 -6.82 0.98
CA GLY A 108 16.96 -7.44 0.08
C GLY A 108 16.34 -8.05 -1.18
N TYR A 109 15.10 -8.55 -1.11
CA TYR A 109 14.40 -9.05 -2.29
C TYR A 109 14.08 -7.95 -3.31
N TYR A 110 13.72 -6.76 -2.83
CA TYR A 110 13.48 -5.60 -3.69
C TYR A 110 14.79 -5.03 -4.24
N GLU A 111 15.81 -4.90 -3.39
CA GLU A 111 17.10 -4.32 -3.76
C GLU A 111 17.89 -5.17 -4.77
N LYS A 112 17.71 -6.49 -4.75
CA LYS A 112 18.31 -7.43 -5.71
C LYS A 112 17.46 -7.63 -6.96
N GLU A 113 16.29 -6.99 -7.04
CA GLU A 113 15.32 -7.17 -8.14
C GLU A 113 14.82 -8.62 -8.29
N ASP A 114 14.86 -9.42 -7.21
CA ASP A 114 14.31 -10.79 -7.19
C ASP A 114 12.77 -10.77 -7.33
N ILE A 115 12.15 -9.65 -6.98
CA ILE A 115 10.71 -9.38 -7.07
C ILE A 115 10.47 -8.00 -7.68
N THR A 116 9.33 -7.84 -8.33
CA THR A 116 8.91 -6.59 -8.96
C THR A 116 7.71 -5.97 -8.24
N THR A 117 7.58 -4.66 -8.35
CA THR A 117 6.42 -3.90 -7.86
C THR A 117 5.98 -2.94 -8.95
N ASP A 118 4.77 -3.10 -9.47
CA ASP A 118 4.23 -2.19 -10.46
C ASP A 118 3.61 -0.96 -9.78
N VAL A 119 2.85 -1.18 -8.72
CA VAL A 119 2.20 -0.11 -7.95
C VAL A 119 2.40 -0.32 -6.46
N MET A 120 2.90 0.70 -5.76
CA MET A 120 2.98 0.74 -4.30
C MET A 120 1.87 1.63 -3.75
N LEU A 121 1.09 1.09 -2.82
CA LEU A 121 0.08 1.81 -2.07
C LEU A 121 0.51 1.92 -0.60
N LEU A 122 0.49 3.14 -0.05
CA LEU A 122 0.85 3.36 1.36
C LEU A 122 0.07 4.50 1.98
N ARG A 123 -0.25 4.33 3.26
CA ARG A 123 -0.81 5.38 4.10
C ARG A 123 0.32 6.17 4.78
N THR A 124 0.19 7.48 4.82
CA THR A 124 1.21 8.40 5.32
C THR A 124 0.61 9.55 6.11
N THR A 125 1.45 10.30 6.81
CA THR A 125 1.07 11.61 7.38
C THR A 125 0.75 12.61 6.26
N PRO A 126 0.11 13.75 6.57
CA PRO A 126 0.08 14.90 5.67
C PRO A 126 1.49 15.32 5.21
N MET A 127 1.55 15.91 4.02
CA MET A 127 2.79 16.44 3.47
C MET A 127 3.30 17.61 4.32
N ASP A 128 4.57 17.58 4.68
CA ASP A 128 5.22 18.68 5.39
C ASP A 128 5.55 19.88 4.47
N ASN A 129 6.08 20.95 5.05
CA ASN A 129 6.45 22.15 4.28
C ASN A 129 7.66 21.96 3.33
N LYS A 130 8.41 20.85 3.49
CA LYS A 130 9.54 20.46 2.65
C LYS A 130 9.13 19.47 1.55
N GLY A 131 7.85 19.09 1.49
CA GLY A 131 7.31 18.22 0.46
C GLY A 131 7.39 16.73 0.79
N PHE A 132 7.65 16.36 2.05
CA PHE A 132 7.79 14.98 2.49
C PHE A 132 6.53 14.44 3.18
N PHE A 133 6.25 13.17 2.96
CA PHE A 133 5.23 12.38 3.64
C PHE A 133 5.93 11.37 4.53
N ASN A 134 5.62 11.34 5.83
CA ASN A 134 6.23 10.42 6.79
C ASN A 134 5.44 9.11 6.83
N PHE A 135 6.12 7.98 6.96
CA PHE A 135 5.50 6.64 6.99
C PHE A 135 4.82 6.32 8.34
N GLY A 136 4.98 7.20 9.33
CA GLY A 136 4.48 7.03 10.69
C GLY A 136 5.01 5.77 11.36
N VAL A 137 4.12 5.01 11.99
CA VAL A 137 4.49 3.87 12.85
C VAL A 137 5.05 2.65 12.09
N SER A 138 5.07 2.67 10.75
CA SER A 138 5.41 1.50 9.94
C SER A 138 6.48 1.79 8.88
N ASN A 139 7.70 2.12 9.30
CA ASN A 139 8.84 2.26 8.38
C ASN A 139 9.15 0.91 7.70
N SER A 140 9.36 -0.16 8.47
CA SER A 140 9.55 -1.52 7.95
C SER A 140 10.59 -1.57 6.82
N PHE A 141 10.20 -2.02 5.63
CA PHE A 141 10.98 -1.93 4.39
C PHE A 141 10.25 -1.08 3.32
N THR A 142 9.39 -0.16 3.76
CA THR A 142 8.56 0.71 2.90
C THR A 142 9.41 1.48 1.90
N ARG A 143 10.62 1.93 2.29
CA ARG A 143 11.52 2.61 1.36
C ARG A 143 12.01 1.70 0.23
N ALA A 144 12.34 0.45 0.52
CA ALA A 144 12.76 -0.52 -0.49
C ALA A 144 11.60 -0.81 -1.47
N GLN A 145 10.37 -0.93 -0.96
CA GLN A 145 9.16 -1.06 -1.79
C GLN A 145 8.98 0.15 -2.72
N ILE A 146 9.09 1.38 -2.18
CA ILE A 146 8.97 2.61 -2.97
C ILE A 146 10.03 2.67 -4.08
N LYS A 147 11.29 2.32 -3.78
CA LYS A 147 12.37 2.36 -4.78
C LYS A 147 12.17 1.33 -5.90
N ALA A 148 11.57 0.18 -5.60
CA ALA A 148 11.29 -0.86 -6.58
C ALA A 148 9.99 -0.62 -7.37
N ALA A 149 9.10 0.24 -6.86
CA ALA A 149 7.80 0.49 -7.47
C ALA A 149 7.90 1.37 -8.73
N LYS A 150 7.19 0.99 -9.79
CA LYS A 150 7.05 1.83 -10.99
C LYS A 150 6.12 3.03 -10.74
N LYS A 151 5.13 2.86 -9.87
CA LYS A 151 4.21 3.92 -9.43
C LYS A 151 4.02 3.89 -7.93
N VAL A 152 3.91 5.06 -7.31
CA VAL A 152 3.65 5.22 -5.88
C VAL A 152 2.39 6.05 -5.66
N ILE A 153 1.44 5.50 -4.91
CA ILE A 153 0.18 6.17 -4.57
C ILE A 153 0.10 6.29 -3.04
N VAL A 154 0.08 7.52 -2.55
CA VAL A 154 -0.05 7.78 -1.11
C VAL A 154 -1.50 8.06 -0.72
N GLU A 155 -1.94 7.41 0.35
CA GLU A 155 -3.16 7.69 1.09
C GLU A 155 -2.79 8.55 2.30
N VAL A 156 -3.18 9.82 2.31
CA VAL A 156 -2.93 10.75 3.40
C VAL A 156 -3.97 10.55 4.49
N ASN A 157 -3.50 10.33 5.72
CA ASN A 157 -4.34 10.26 6.90
C ASN A 157 -3.75 11.15 8.00
N GLU A 158 -4.53 12.13 8.45
CA GLU A 158 -4.15 13.10 9.49
C GLU A 158 -3.94 12.47 10.87
N ASN A 159 -4.53 11.30 11.12
CA ASN A 159 -4.34 10.54 12.36
C ASN A 159 -3.05 9.71 12.36
N MET A 160 -2.37 9.55 11.21
CA MET A 160 -1.07 8.90 11.18
C MET A 160 -0.09 9.74 12.01
N PRO A 161 0.48 9.21 13.10
CA PRO A 161 1.41 9.99 13.90
C PRO A 161 2.70 10.20 13.12
N TYR A 162 3.27 11.39 13.22
CA TYR A 162 4.60 11.65 12.70
C TYR A 162 5.63 10.94 13.59
N CYS A 163 6.32 9.94 13.03
CA CYS A 163 7.37 9.22 13.74
C CYS A 163 8.73 9.72 13.29
N TYR A 164 9.52 10.23 14.24
CA TYR A 164 10.88 10.65 13.98
C TYR A 164 11.75 9.47 13.56
N GLY A 165 12.73 9.77 12.73
CA GLY A 165 13.78 8.87 12.33
C GLY A 165 15.01 9.69 11.92
N GLY A 166 15.75 9.15 10.98
CA GLY A 166 16.90 9.81 10.35
C GLY A 166 17.43 9.02 9.16
N TYR A 167 16.69 8.01 8.73
CA TYR A 167 17.05 7.10 7.66
C TYR A 167 15.77 6.50 7.07
N GLU A 168 15.39 7.04 5.91
CA GLU A 168 14.39 6.43 5.03
C GLU A 168 12.97 6.31 5.60
N GLU A 169 12.56 7.16 6.56
CA GLU A 169 11.20 7.17 7.13
C GLU A 169 10.18 8.05 6.38
N GLN A 170 10.53 8.52 5.18
CA GLN A 170 9.77 9.54 4.44
C GLN A 170 9.89 9.33 2.93
N VAL A 171 8.92 9.88 2.18
CA VAL A 171 8.97 9.97 0.71
C VAL A 171 8.65 11.40 0.27
N HIS A 172 9.39 11.93 -0.70
CA HIS A 172 9.14 13.28 -1.22
C HIS A 172 8.07 13.27 -2.31
N ILE A 173 7.29 14.35 -2.45
CA ILE A 173 6.24 14.51 -3.47
C ILE A 173 6.75 14.30 -4.90
N SER A 174 8.06 14.45 -5.17
CA SER A 174 8.63 14.16 -6.50
C SER A 174 8.69 12.67 -6.84
N GLU A 175 8.66 11.79 -5.84
CA GLU A 175 8.74 10.32 -5.97
C GLU A 175 7.35 9.66 -5.92
N ILE A 176 6.28 10.45 -5.85
CA ILE A 176 4.90 10.00 -5.76
C ILE A 176 4.18 10.28 -7.08
N ASP A 177 3.34 9.38 -7.56
CA ASP A 177 2.53 9.56 -8.77
C ASP A 177 1.13 10.07 -8.48
N ALA A 178 0.55 9.66 -7.35
CA ALA A 178 -0.80 10.06 -6.95
C ALA A 178 -0.90 10.26 -5.44
N VAL A 179 -1.71 11.26 -5.06
CA VAL A 179 -2.06 11.57 -3.67
C VAL A 179 -3.56 11.42 -3.52
N VAL A 180 -3.98 10.74 -2.47
CA VAL A 180 -5.38 10.57 -2.09
C VAL A 180 -5.53 10.99 -0.63
N GLU A 181 -6.50 11.84 -0.34
CA GLU A 181 -6.85 12.19 1.03
C GLU A 181 -7.91 11.21 1.53
N SER A 182 -7.59 10.45 2.58
CA SER A 182 -8.50 9.46 3.17
C SER A 182 -9.62 10.12 3.96
N GLY A 183 -10.59 9.32 4.40
CA GLY A 183 -11.61 9.77 5.35
C GLY A 183 -11.09 10.04 6.76
N ASN A 184 -9.77 10.00 6.98
CA ASN A 184 -9.11 10.05 8.28
C ASN A 184 -9.67 8.99 9.22
N GLU A 185 -9.74 7.74 8.77
CA GLU A 185 -10.12 6.64 9.65
C GLU A 185 -9.13 6.51 10.82
N ASP A 186 -9.63 6.02 11.95
CA ASP A 186 -8.80 5.75 13.12
C ASP A 186 -7.68 4.75 12.77
N MET A 187 -6.50 4.99 13.34
CA MET A 187 -5.32 4.17 13.07
C MET A 187 -5.42 2.76 13.67
N PHE A 188 -6.27 2.56 14.68
CA PHE A 188 -6.50 1.29 15.36
C PHE A 188 -7.99 0.97 15.32
N CYS A 189 -8.39 -0.05 14.56
CA CYS A 189 -9.73 -0.59 14.56
C CYS A 189 -9.73 -2.12 14.68
#